data_AF-A0A256W6C5-F1
#
_entry.id   AF-A0A256W6C5-F1
#
_cell.length_a   1.000
_cell.length_b   1.000
_cell.length_c   1.000
_cell.angle_alpha   90.00
_cell.angle_beta   90.00
_cell.angle_gamma   90.00
#
_symmetry.space_group_name_H-M   'P 1'
#
loop_
_entity.id
_entity.type
_entity.pdbx_description
1 polymer ?
#
loop_
_entity_poly.entity_id
_entity_poly.type
_entity_poly.pdbx_seq_one_letter_code
_entity_poly.pdbx_strand_id
1 'polypeptide(L)' 'MYPNPAGNQVFVSIHHELTGALLEISDINGKLMYSEELANPESYVDLSTYTSGMYVFKLMDSNGDIIESIKIIKK' A
#
# COMPACT_ATOMS: atom_id res chain seq x y z
N MET A 1 -5.12 6.52 0.94
CA MET A 1 -5.34 5.22 0.26
C MET A 1 -6.79 4.77 0.46
N TYR A 2 -7.52 4.38 -0.59
CA TYR A 2 -8.95 4.02 -0.52
C TYR A 2 -9.38 3.13 -1.70
N PRO A 3 -10.54 2.45 -1.67
CA PRO A 3 -11.49 2.35 -0.57
C PRO A 3 -11.02 1.39 0.53
N ASN A 4 -11.57 1.57 1.72
CA ASN A 4 -11.51 0.60 2.81
C ASN A 4 -12.92 0.43 3.40
N PRO A 5 -13.53 -0.77 3.34
CA PRO A 5 -12.99 -2.01 2.80
C PRO A 5 -12.71 -1.99 1.28
N ALA A 6 -11.65 -2.66 0.85
CA ALA A 6 -11.21 -2.75 -0.53
C ALA A 6 -11.88 -3.92 -1.27
N GLY A 7 -12.18 -3.69 -2.55
CA GLY A 7 -12.55 -4.71 -3.52
C GLY A 7 -11.29 -5.35 -4.12
N ASN A 8 -11.14 -5.33 -5.44
CA ASN A 8 -9.95 -5.88 -6.10
C ASN A 8 -8.83 -4.86 -6.28
N GLN A 9 -9.03 -3.60 -5.91
CA GLN A 9 -8.02 -2.56 -6.09
C GLN A 9 -8.08 -1.54 -4.96
N VAL A 10 -6.93 -0.95 -4.65
CA VAL A 10 -6.78 0.19 -3.77
C VAL A 10 -6.12 1.31 -4.55
N PHE A 11 -6.77 2.47 -4.57
CA PHE A 11 -6.17 3.69 -5.05
C PHE A 11 -5.22 4.26 -4.00
N VAL A 12 -3.99 4.52 -4.43
CA VAL A 12 -2.93 5.14 -3.66
C VAL A 12 -2.69 6.51 -4.25
N SER A 13 -2.79 7.53 -3.41
CA SER A 13 -2.48 8.91 -3.76
C SER A 13 -1.55 9.45 -2.69
N ILE A 14 -0.42 9.99 -3.13
CA ILE A 14 0.65 10.54 -2.31
C ILE A 14 0.95 11.97 -2.76
N HIS A 15 1.60 12.74 -1.90
CA HIS A 15 2.11 14.05 -2.29
C HIS A 15 3.23 13.89 -3.34
N HIS A 16 3.35 14.81 -4.30
CA HIS A 16 4.33 14.72 -5.38
C HIS A 16 5.78 14.65 -4.89
N GLU A 17 6.08 15.27 -3.75
CA GLU A 17 7.39 15.21 -3.08
C GLU A 17 7.75 13.81 -2.57
N LEU A 18 6.77 12.92 -2.44
CA LEU A 18 6.96 11.52 -2.04
C LEU A 18 7.11 10.58 -3.24
N THR A 19 7.23 11.10 -4.46
CA THR A 19 7.57 10.26 -5.62
C THR A 19 8.93 9.60 -5.37
N GLY A 20 9.03 8.29 -5.57
CA GLY A 20 10.18 7.49 -5.16
C GLY A 20 10.07 6.87 -3.76
N ALA A 21 8.97 7.11 -3.04
CA ALA A 21 8.70 6.43 -1.77
C ALA A 21 8.37 4.95 -2.00
N LEU A 22 8.77 4.10 -1.05
CA LEU A 22 8.54 2.66 -1.09
C LEU A 22 7.18 2.32 -0.46
N LEU A 23 6.29 1.71 -1.25
CA LEU A 23 5.05 1.13 -0.77
C LEU A 23 5.24 -0.36 -0.49
N GLU A 24 5.08 -0.76 0.77
CA GLU A 24 5.06 -2.16 1.18
C GLU A 24 3.68 -2.59 1.64
N ILE A 25 3.31 -3.82 1.32
CA ILE A 25 2.07 -4.44 1.77
C ILE A 25 2.38 -5.76 2.45
N SER A 26 1.95 -5.89 3.70
CA SER A 26 2.08 -7.12 4.48
C SER A 26 0.72 -7.68 4.86
N ASP A 27 0.63 -9.01 4.98
CA ASP A 27 -0.53 -9.67 5.56
C ASP A 27 -0.58 -9.49 7.11
N ILE A 28 -1.62 -10.04 7.75
CA ILE A 28 -1.79 -9.98 9.21
C ILE A 28 -0.66 -10.66 10.01
N ASN A 29 0.06 -11.59 9.39
CA ASN A 29 1.19 -12.28 10.01
C ASN A 29 2.51 -11.51 9.80
N GLY A 30 2.48 -10.37 9.12
CA GLY A 30 3.66 -9.57 8.80
C GLY A 30 4.44 -10.10 7.59
N LYS A 31 3.90 -11.06 6.83
CA LYS A 31 4.53 -11.53 5.59
C LYS A 31 4.45 -10.42 4.53
N LEU A 32 5.59 -9.99 4.00
CA LEU A 32 5.65 -9.07 2.87
C LEU A 32 5.09 -9.75 1.62
N MET A 33 4.06 -9.13 1.02
CA MET A 33 3.35 -9.63 -0.15
C MET A 33 3.64 -8.79 -1.40
N TYR A 34 3.98 -7.51 -1.21
CA TYR A 34 4.27 -6.56 -2.28
C TYR A 34 5.18 -5.45 -1.78
N SER A 35 6.04 -4.97 -2.67
CA SER A 35 6.99 -3.89 -2.42
C SER A 35 7.27 -3.20 -3.77
N GLU A 36 6.93 -1.93 -3.88
CA GLU A 36 7.12 -1.14 -5.11
C GLU A 36 7.47 0.31 -4.79
N GLU A 37 8.42 0.87 -5.55
CA GLU A 37 8.74 2.29 -5.52
C GLU A 37 7.71 3.08 -6.35
N LEU A 38 7.03 4.04 -5.73
CA LEU A 38 5.95 4.80 -6.35
C LEU A 38 6.51 5.87 -7.31
N ALA A 39 6.54 5.54 -8.60
CA ALA A 39 6.98 6.45 -9.65
C ALA A 39 5.99 7.57 -9.99
N ASN A 40 4.72 7.43 -9.59
CA ASN A 40 3.67 8.42 -9.83
C ASN A 40 2.96 8.78 -8.52
N PRO A 41 2.49 10.04 -8.37
CA PRO A 41 1.73 10.45 -7.19
C PRO A 41 0.39 9.72 -7.03
N GLU A 42 -0.13 9.14 -8.11
CA GLU A 42 -1.37 8.39 -8.14
C GLU A 42 -1.13 7.03 -8.80
N SER A 43 -1.56 5.95 -8.15
CA SER A 43 -1.47 4.59 -8.65
C SER A 43 -2.58 3.70 -8.11
N TYR A 44 -2.72 2.52 -8.70
CA TYR A 44 -3.61 1.48 -8.21
C TYR A 44 -2.80 0.25 -7.84
N VAL A 45 -3.08 -0.30 -6.67
CA VAL A 45 -2.59 -1.63 -6.28
C VAL A 45 -3.68 -2.65 -6.58
N ASP A 46 -3.35 -3.65 -7.40
CA ASP A 46 -4.22 -4.80 -7.65
C ASP A 46 -4.15 -5.81 -6.48
N LEU A 47 -5.32 -6.07 -5.90
CA LEU A 47 -5.55 -7.04 -4.83
C LEU A 47 -6.43 -8.21 -5.31
N SER A 48 -6.62 -8.40 -6.62
CA SER A 48 -7.44 -9.46 -7.20
C SER A 48 -7.00 -10.87 -6.79
N THR A 49 -5.70 -11.07 -6.58
CA THR A 49 -5.10 -12.35 -6.17
C THR A 49 -4.96 -12.50 -4.65
N TYR A 50 -5.33 -11.47 -3.89
CA TYR A 50 -5.20 -11.44 -2.43
C TYR A 50 -6.44 -12.06 -1.80
N THR A 51 -6.23 -12.88 -0.78
CA THR A 51 -7.31 -13.45 0.02
C THR A 51 -8.05 -12.38 0.81
N SER A 52 -9.35 -12.54 1.05
CA SER A 52 -10.10 -11.68 1.97
C SER A 52 -9.45 -11.67 3.36
N GLY A 53 -9.28 -10.49 3.93
CA GLY A 53 -8.50 -10.34 5.16
C GLY A 53 -7.99 -8.92 5.39
N MET A 54 -7.15 -8.76 6.41
CA MET A 54 -6.52 -7.49 6.75
C MET A 54 -5.09 -7.43 6.21
N TYR A 55 -4.75 -6.31 5.60
CA TYR A 55 -3.42 -5.99 5.09
C TYR A 55 -2.95 -4.67 5.67
N VAL A 56 -1.64 -4.54 5.86
CA VAL A 56 -1.01 -3.30 6.30
C VAL A 56 -0.23 -2.73 5.13
N PHE A 57 -0.60 -1.53 4.72
CA PHE A 57 0.09 -0.75 3.69
C PHE A 57 1.01 0.23 4.43
N LYS A 58 2.30 0.19 4.13
CA LYS A 58 3.31 1.10 4.69
C LYS A 58 3.95 1.89 3.56
N LEU A 59 4.02 3.20 3.73
CA LEU A 59 4.77 4.09 2.87
C LEU A 59 6.04 4.51 3.60
N MET A 60 7.19 4.32 2.98
CA MET A 60 8.50 4.69 3.53
C MET A 60 9.21 5.67 2.61
N ASP A 61 9.93 6.62 3.20
CA ASP A 61 10.76 7.56 2.44
C ASP A 61 12.04 6.88 1.90
N SER A 62 12.87 7.65 1.19
CA SER A 62 14.15 7.17 0.67
C SER A 62 15.17 6.78 1.74
N ASN A 63 14.98 7.21 2.99
CA ASN A 63 15.84 6.87 4.12
C ASN A 63 15.35 5.61 4.86
N GLY A 64 14.18 5.08 4.50
CA GLY A 64 13.53 3.95 5.14
C GLY A 64 12.65 4.33 6.33
N ASP A 65 12.41 5.62 6.56
CA ASP A 65 11.52 6.09 7.61
C ASP A 65 10.06 5.92 7.19
N ILE A 66 9.24 5.38 8.09
CA ILE A 66 7.80 5.17 7.83
C ILE A 66 7.08 6.52 7.85
N ILE A 67 6.59 6.95 6.68
CA ILE A 67 5.79 8.15 6.50
C ILE A 67 4.33 7.88 6.91
N GLU A 68 3.77 6.77 6.43
CA GLU A 68 2.38 6.40 6.66
C GLU A 68 2.24 4.89 6.83
N SER A 69 1.29 4.48 7.68
CA SER A 69 0.92 3.09 7.85
C SER A 69 -0.59 2.98 8.04
N ILE A 70 -1.27 2.27 7.15
CA ILE A 70 -2.72 2.14 7.14
C ILE A 70 -3.15 0.67 7.02
N LYS A 71 -4.22 0.31 7.73
CA LYS A 71 -4.83 -1.01 7.63
C LYS A 71 -5.94 -0.99 6.59
N ILE A 72 -5.89 -1.91 5.64
CA ILE A 72 -6.91 -2.10 4.61
C ILE A 72 -7.58 -3.46 4.80
N ILE A 73 -8.91 -3.48 4.78
CA ILE A 73 -9.72 -4.70 4.86
C ILE A 73 -10.12 -5.10 3.44
N LYS A 74 -9.60 -6.21 2.92
CA LYS A 74 -10.01 -6.83 1.66
C LYS A 74 -11.29 -7.65 1.87
N LYS A 75 -12.33 -7.36 1.08
CA LYS A 75 -13.57 -8.14 1.01
C LYS A 75 -13.41 -9.39 0.16
#